data_AF-A0A7X7DVB4-F1
#
_entry.id   AF-A0A7X7DVB4-F1
#
_cell.length_a   1.000
_cell.length_b   1.000
_cell.length_c   1.000
_cell.angle_alpha   90.00
_cell.angle_beta   90.00
_cell.angle_gamma   90.00
#
_symmetry.space_group_name_H-M   'P 1'
#
loop_
_entity.id
_entity.type
_entity.pdbx_description
1 polymer ?
#
loop_
_entity_poly.entity_id
_entity_poly.type
_entity_poly.pdbx_seq_one_letter_code
_entity_poly.pdbx_strand_id
1 'polypeptide(L)'
;MPLLIAVSGFKDSGKTSLARALLTELSGRGLSLAFMKHTDRDVLSPAGTDTGGIESQGIPCAYWGNDGLRMEMHAAAPNRDTIAALFPEKDIVI
;
A
#
# COMPACT_ATOMS: atom_id res chain seq x y z
N MET A 1 -1.26 -4.29 16.44
CA MET A 1 -0.73 -4.89 15.20
C MET A 1 -1.91 -5.36 14.37
N PRO A 2 -2.09 -4.85 13.14
CA PRO A 2 -3.23 -5.19 12.30
C PRO A 2 -3.27 -6.69 11.98
N LEU A 3 -4.48 -7.21 11.77
CA LEU A 3 -4.68 -8.47 11.06
C LEU A 3 -4.34 -8.28 9.58
N LEU A 4 -3.52 -9.16 9.01
CA LEU A 4 -3.18 -9.13 7.59
C LEU A 4 -3.97 -10.21 6.84
N ILE A 5 -4.69 -9.82 5.78
CA ILE A 5 -5.49 -10.72 4.95
C ILE A 5 -5.04 -10.62 3.50
N ALA A 6 -4.27 -11.59 3.02
CA ALA A 6 -3.84 -11.61 1.62
C ALA A 6 -4.93 -12.17 0.70
N VAL A 7 -5.33 -11.39 -0.31
CA VAL A 7 -6.21 -11.85 -1.40
C VAL A 7 -5.38 -12.16 -2.64
N SER A 8 -5.13 -13.45 -2.89
CA SER A 8 -4.25 -13.94 -3.96
C SER A 8 -4.98 -14.81 -4.99
N GLY A 9 -4.37 -14.97 -6.18
CA GLY A 9 -4.99 -15.67 -7.32
C GLY A 9 -4.62 -15.08 -8.69
N PHE A 10 -5.00 -15.77 -9.76
CA PHE A 10 -4.65 -15.40 -11.14
C PHE A 10 -5.27 -14.09 -11.61
N LYS A 11 -4.70 -13.50 -12.66
CA LYS A 11 -5.28 -12.30 -13.31
C LYS A 11 -6.74 -12.57 -13.68
N ASP A 12 -7.58 -11.56 -13.50
CA ASP A 12 -9.02 -11.59 -13.82
C ASP A 12 -9.86 -12.62 -13.02
N SER A 13 -9.33 -13.18 -11.93
CA SER A 13 -10.07 -14.08 -11.02
C SER A 13 -10.99 -13.38 -10.01
N GLY A 14 -11.23 -12.07 -10.14
CA GLY A 14 -12.10 -11.31 -9.24
C GLY A 14 -11.49 -10.84 -7.91
N LYS A 15 -10.17 -10.99 -7.69
CA LYS A 15 -9.48 -10.58 -6.44
C LYS A 15 -9.80 -9.15 -6.00
N THR A 16 -9.69 -8.20 -6.93
CA THR A 16 -9.93 -6.78 -6.63
C THR A 16 -11.40 -6.56 -6.23
N SER A 17 -12.33 -7.28 -6.85
CA SER A 17 -13.75 -7.20 -6.51
C SER A 17 -14.01 -7.77 -5.11
N LEU A 18 -13.40 -8.91 -4.77
CA LEU A 18 -13.49 -9.50 -3.44
C LEU A 18 -12.89 -8.59 -2.37
N ALA A 19 -11.67 -8.07 -2.59
CA ALA A 19 -11.02 -7.16 -1.65
C ALA A 19 -11.86 -5.90 -1.41
N ARG A 20 -12.46 -5.33 -2.46
CA ARG A 20 -13.37 -4.18 -2.34
C ARG A 20 -14.62 -4.51 -1.54
N ALA A 21 -15.25 -5.65 -1.79
CA ALA A 21 -16.43 -6.08 -1.03
C ALA A 21 -16.11 -6.28 0.46
N LEU A 22 -14.97 -6.88 0.78
CA LEU A 22 -14.49 -7.02 2.16
C LEU A 22 -14.27 -5.67 2.82
N LEU A 23 -13.57 -4.74 2.16
CA LEU A 23 -13.34 -3.40 2.69
C LEU A 23 -14.66 -2.66 2.98
N THR A 24 -15.63 -2.73 2.06
CA THR A 24 -16.95 -2.11 2.25
C THR A 24 -17.66 -2.69 3.48
N GLU A 25 -17.79 -4.01 3.57
CA GLU A 25 -18.48 -4.68 4.68
C GLU A 25 -17.80 -4.44 6.03
N LEU A 26 -16.47 -4.49 6.07
CA LEU A 26 -15.71 -4.28 7.31
C LEU A 26 -15.73 -2.81 7.76
N SER A 27 -15.69 -1.87 6.81
CA SER A 27 -15.78 -0.44 7.14
C SER A 27 -17.16 -0.08 7.71
N GLY A 28 -18.23 -0.70 7.20
CA GLY A 28 -19.59 -0.56 7.76
C GLY A 28 -19.74 -1.06 9.20
N ARG A 29 -18.76 -1.83 9.70
CA ARG A 29 -18.71 -2.33 11.08
C ARG A 29 -17.84 -1.47 12.00
N GLY A 30 -17.33 -0.33 11.52
CA GLY A 30 -16.52 0.60 12.31
C GLY A 30 -15.05 0.19 12.46
N LEU A 31 -14.57 -0.79 11.69
CA LEU A 31 -13.15 -1.18 11.69
C LEU A 31 -12.32 -0.17 10.89
N SER A 32 -11.14 0.16 11.41
CA SER A 32 -10.15 0.95 10.72
C SER A 32 -9.34 0.07 9.76
N LEU A 33 -9.37 0.41 8.47
CA LEU A 33 -8.81 -0.44 7.42
C LEU A 33 -7.64 0.24 6.70
N ALA A 34 -6.76 -0.58 6.13
CA ALA A 34 -5.79 -0.21 5.11
C ALA A 34 -5.83 -1.23 3.96
N PHE A 35 -5.38 -0.80 2.78
CA PHE A 35 -5.32 -1.62 1.58
C PHE A 35 -3.91 -1.56 1.00
N MET A 36 -3.31 -2.72 0.72
CA MET A 36 -2.01 -2.84 0.08
C MET A 36 -2.12 -3.82 -1.09
N LYS A 37 -1.60 -3.43 -2.24
CA LYS A 37 -1.62 -4.27 -3.44
C LYS A 37 -0.21 -4.48 -3.98
N HIS A 38 0.14 -5.74 -4.23
CA HIS A 38 1.29 -6.10 -5.04
C HIS A 38 1.04 -5.85 -6.54
N THR A 39 2.02 -5.30 -7.24
CA THR A 39 1.97 -5.01 -8.67
C THR A 39 3.29 -5.39 -9.33
N ASP A 40 3.24 -5.81 -10.59
CA ASP A 40 4.39 -6.10 -11.46
C ASP A 40 4.94 -4.84 -12.17
N ARG A 41 4.52 -3.67 -11.71
CA ARG A 41 4.86 -2.36 -12.28
C ARG A 41 5.70 -1.58 -11.30
N ASP A 42 6.57 -0.73 -11.83
CA ASP A 42 7.30 0.22 -11.01
C ASP A 42 6.33 1.24 -10.39
N VAL A 43 6.46 1.44 -9.07
CA VAL A 43 5.64 2.38 -8.30
C VAL A 43 6.40 3.64 -7.89
N LEU A 44 7.72 3.64 -8.05
CA LEU A 44 8.61 4.75 -7.73
C LEU A 44 8.70 5.73 -8.90
N SER A 45 8.96 6.99 -8.60
CA SER A 45 9.17 8.00 -9.63
C SER A 45 10.42 7.69 -10.46
N PRO A 46 10.41 7.93 -11.79
CA PRO A 46 11.61 7.74 -12.61
C PRO A 46 12.76 8.63 -12.14
N ALA A 47 13.99 8.11 -12.17
CA ALA A 47 15.18 8.82 -11.69
C ALA A 47 15.45 10.20 -12.35
N GLY A 48 14.86 10.46 -13.51
CA GLY A 48 14.96 11.75 -14.21
C GLY A 48 14.08 12.87 -13.66
N THR A 49 13.23 12.60 -12.66
CA THR A 49 12.44 13.63 -11.97
C THR A 49 13.15 14.09 -10.69
N ASP A 50 12.82 15.28 -10.18
CA ASP A 50 13.41 15.81 -8.94
C ASP A 50 13.28 14.81 -7.78
N THR A 51 12.09 14.22 -7.62
CA THR A 51 11.81 13.23 -6.58
C THR A 51 12.50 11.90 -6.84
N GLY A 52 12.50 11.41 -8.08
CA GLY A 52 13.14 10.15 -8.43
C GLY A 52 14.66 10.19 -8.29
N GLY A 53 15.28 11.34 -8.56
CA GLY A 53 16.72 11.56 -8.33
C GLY A 53 17.09 11.44 -6.84
N ILE A 54 16.25 11.97 -5.94
CA ILE A 54 16.44 11.85 -4.48
C ILE A 54 16.15 10.42 -4.01
N GLU A 55 15.06 9.82 -4.49
CA GLU A 55 14.63 8.47 -4.13
C GLU A 55 15.69 7.42 -4.53
N SER A 56 16.35 7.60 -5.69
CA SER A 56 17.44 6.73 -6.16
C SER A 56 18.65 6.68 -5.21
N GLN A 57 18.74 7.61 -4.25
CA GLN A 57 19.77 7.62 -3.20
C GLN A 57 19.35 6.82 -1.96
N GLY A 58 18.19 6.13 -2.01
CA GLY A 58 17.63 5.37 -0.89
C GLY A 58 16.95 6.24 0.16
N ILE A 59 16.66 7.50 -0.15
CA ILE A 59 16.01 8.45 0.76
C ILE A 59 14.49 8.38 0.51
N PRO A 60 13.67 8.04 1.52
CA PRO A 60 12.22 8.07 1.37
C PRO A 60 11.72 9.48 1.05
N CYS A 61 10.82 9.57 0.08
CA CYS A 61 10.24 10.82 -0.38
C CYS A 61 8.75 10.84 -0.09
N ALA A 62 8.24 11.98 0.37
CA ALA A 62 6.81 12.22 0.50
C ALA A 62 6.46 13.51 -0.24
N TYR A 63 5.34 13.50 -0.95
CA TYR A 63 4.84 14.70 -1.61
C TYR A 63 3.34 14.84 -1.40
N TRP A 64 2.95 16.08 -1.12
CA TRP A 64 1.59 16.48 -0.77
C TRP A 64 1.04 17.40 -1.86
N GLY A 65 -0.14 17.06 -2.37
CA GLY A 65 -0.90 17.87 -3.32
C GLY A 65 -2.29 18.23 -2.80
N ASN A 66 -3.09 18.85 -3.65
CA ASN A 66 -4.48 19.19 -3.32
C ASN A 66 -5.38 17.94 -3.16
N ASP A 67 -4.95 16.80 -3.68
CA ASP A 67 -5.67 15.54 -3.75
C ASP A 67 -5.15 14.46 -2.79
N GLY A 68 -4.07 14.77 -2.04
CA GLY A 68 -3.60 13.90 -0.97
C GLY A 68 -2.08 13.83 -0.85
N LEU A 69 -1.63 12.76 -0.20
CA LEU A 69 -0.23 12.47 0.12
C LEU A 69 0.18 11.17 -0.56
N ARG A 70 1.32 11.18 -1.24
CA ARG A 70 2.00 9.96 -1.70
C ARG A 70 3.38 9.88 -1.06
N MET A 71 3.70 8.68 -0.58
CA MET A 71 5.03 8.33 -0.09
C MET A 71 5.67 7.29 -1.00
N GLU A 72 6.93 7.49 -1.32
CA GLU A 72 7.79 6.60 -2.08
C GLU A 72 8.95 6.19 -1.18
N MET A 73 9.20 4.89 -1.09
CA MET A 73 10.24 4.33 -0.24
C MET A 73 10.90 3.18 -0.97
N HIS A 74 12.20 3.32 -1.21
CA HIS A 74 13.03 2.21 -1.66
C HIS A 74 13.08 1.14 -0.58
N ALA A 75 12.41 0.01 -0.79
CA ALA A 75 12.40 -1.09 0.16
C ALA A 75 12.43 -2.44 -0.56
N ALA A 76 13.07 -3.42 0.09
CA ALA A 76 12.85 -4.82 -0.26
C ALA A 76 11.36 -5.17 -0.10
N ALA A 77 10.92 -6.27 -0.71
CA ALA A 77 9.54 -6.75 -0.58
C ALA A 77 9.12 -6.75 0.90
N PRO A 78 8.00 -6.09 1.25
CA PRO A 78 7.65 -5.87 2.65
C PRO A 78 7.32 -7.20 3.32
N ASN A 79 7.83 -7.39 4.53
CA ASN A 79 7.44 -8.51 5.39
C ASN A 79 6.28 -8.09 6.31
N ARG A 80 5.76 -9.04 7.10
CA ARG A 80 4.66 -8.79 8.03
C ARG A 80 4.92 -7.63 8.99
N ASP A 81 6.13 -7.52 9.51
CA ASP A 81 6.49 -6.49 10.48
C ASP A 81 6.58 -5.11 9.80
N THR A 82 7.11 -5.05 8.58
CA THR A 82 7.12 -3.82 7.77
C THR A 82 5.70 -3.36 7.45
N ILE A 83 4.79 -4.26 7.07
CA ILE A 83 3.39 -3.91 6.79
C ILE A 83 2.70 -3.38 8.06
N ALA A 84 2.92 -4.03 9.20
CA ALA A 84 2.37 -3.57 10.47
C ALA A 84 2.90 -2.18 10.86
N ALA A 85 4.18 -1.89 10.61
CA ALA A 85 4.79 -0.60 10.87
C ALA A 85 4.29 0.51 9.94
N LEU A 86 3.88 0.18 8.70
CA LEU A 86 3.26 1.14 7.78
C LEU A 86 1.83 1.51 8.19
N PHE A 87 1.13 0.63 8.92
CA PHE A 87 -0.26 0.81 9.32
C PHE A 87 -0.49 0.52 10.82
N PRO A 88 0.21 1.22 11.73
CA PRO A 88 0.27 0.85 13.14
C PRO A 88 -1.08 0.98 13.89
N GLU A 89 -1.95 1.86 13.41
CA GLU A 89 -3.26 2.17 14.02
C GLU A 89 -4.44 1.47 13.33
N LYS A 90 -4.18 0.60 12.34
CA LYS A 90 -5.24 -0.11 11.62
C LYS A 90 -5.60 -1.42 12.30
N ASP A 91 -6.87 -1.77 12.24
CA ASP A 91 -7.36 -3.07 12.70
C ASP A 91 -7.03 -4.16 11.69
N ILE A 92 -7.21 -3.87 10.38
CA ILE A 92 -7.02 -4.84 9.29
C ILE A 92 -6.32 -4.18 8.10
N VAL A 93 -5.33 -4.88 7.53
CA VAL A 93 -4.75 -4.59 6.22
C VAL A 93 -5.14 -5.72 5.26
N ILE A 94 -5.74 -5.35 4.12
CA ILE A 94 -6.08 -6.27 3.02
C ILE A 94 -5.13 -6.07 1.86
#